data_AF-A0A2E0A4Y2-F1
#
_entry.id   AF-A0A2E0A4Y2-F1
#
_cell.length_a   1.000
_cell.length_b   1.000
_cell.length_c   1.000
_cell.angle_alpha   90.00
_cell.angle_beta   90.00
_cell.angle_gamma   90.00
#
_symmetry.space_group_name_H-M   'P 1'
#
loop_
_entity.id
_entity.type
_entity.pdbx_description
1 polymer ?
#
loop_
_entity_poly.entity_id
_entity_poly.type
_entity_poly.pdbx_seq_one_letter_code
_entity_poly.pdbx_strand_id
1 'polypeptide(L)'
;MTDLYEIFAHVDPQHVPSAGTRAHAVLTVLADGELHSSRSLENAIAATVRDERPLSVRSALQALSNNQHGYWLVHNRATQSQPGVYQLDHRHLTGNAIDDTQTRTERHRELLETSLVQAQRETRRAEHALRNLEKFQAEQPGNA
;
A
#
# COMPACT_ATOMS: atom_id res chain seq x y z
N MET A 1 -16.88 -12.75 14.02
CA MET A 1 -16.41 -11.74 13.05
C MET A 1 -15.60 -10.77 13.88
N THR A 2 -14.30 -10.64 13.60
CA THR A 2 -13.41 -9.79 14.41
C THR A 2 -13.79 -8.32 14.20
N ASP A 3 -14.11 -7.61 15.27
CA ASP A 3 -14.40 -6.18 15.20
C ASP A 3 -13.09 -5.38 15.27
N LEU A 4 -12.72 -4.74 14.15
CA LEU A 4 -11.51 -3.94 14.05
C LEU A 4 -11.54 -2.74 15.00
N TYR A 5 -12.72 -2.19 15.31
CA TYR A 5 -12.83 -1.05 16.23
C TYR A 5 -12.55 -1.45 17.68
N GLU A 6 -12.78 -2.72 18.05
CA GLU A 6 -12.40 -3.23 19.37
C GLU A 6 -10.88 -3.45 19.46
N ILE A 7 -10.28 -4.09 18.45
CA ILE A 7 -8.82 -4.33 18.41
C ILE A 7 -8.04 -3.01 18.40
N PHE A 8 -8.49 -2.07 17.56
CA PHE A 8 -7.83 -0.80 17.34
C PHE A 8 -8.52 0.35 18.09
N ALA A 9 -9.06 0.09 19.29
CA ALA A 9 -9.73 1.11 20.10
C ALA A 9 -8.84 2.33 20.47
N HIS A 10 -7.51 2.16 20.37
CA HIS A 10 -6.52 3.21 20.59
C HIS A 10 -6.23 4.05 19.33
N VAL A 11 -6.74 3.63 18.17
CA VAL A 11 -6.56 4.30 16.87
C VAL A 11 -7.78 5.19 16.62
N ASP A 12 -7.54 6.36 16.02
CA ASP A 12 -8.63 7.20 15.54
C ASP A 12 -9.54 6.42 14.56
N PRO A 13 -10.86 6.32 14.81
CA PRO A 13 -11.78 5.57 13.97
C PRO A 13 -11.73 5.93 12.49
N GLN A 14 -11.35 7.16 12.13
CA GLN A 14 -11.23 7.57 10.72
C GLN A 14 -10.10 6.83 9.97
N HIS A 15 -9.08 6.35 10.68
CA HIS A 15 -7.98 5.58 10.12
C HIS A 15 -8.31 4.09 9.96
N VAL A 16 -9.38 3.61 10.60
CA VAL A 16 -9.88 2.24 10.44
C VAL A 16 -10.77 2.21 9.18
N PRO A 17 -10.42 1.42 8.15
CA PRO A 17 -11.22 1.36 6.93
C PRO A 17 -12.64 0.88 7.21
N SER A 18 -13.63 1.41 6.50
CA SER A 18 -15.03 0.99 6.68
C SER A 18 -15.27 -0.46 6.27
N ALA A 19 -16.20 -1.12 6.96
CA ALA A 19 -16.65 -2.47 6.62
C ALA A 19 -17.09 -2.60 5.15
N GLY A 20 -16.86 -3.77 4.56
CA GLY A 20 -17.18 -4.02 3.14
C GLY A 20 -16.16 -3.46 2.15
N THR A 21 -15.11 -2.79 2.61
CA THR A 21 -13.98 -2.36 1.76
C THR A 21 -12.90 -3.45 1.67
N ARG A 22 -12.12 -3.43 0.58
CA ARG A 22 -10.97 -4.34 0.41
C ARG A 22 -9.89 -4.10 1.47
N ALA A 23 -9.68 -2.83 1.84
CA ALA A 23 -8.73 -2.43 2.89
C ALA A 23 -9.16 -2.98 4.25
N HIS A 24 -10.46 -2.89 4.60
CA HIS A 24 -11.00 -3.51 5.81
C HIS A 24 -10.78 -5.02 5.81
N ALA A 25 -11.08 -5.72 4.70
CA ALA A 25 -10.88 -7.16 4.60
C ALA A 25 -9.41 -7.57 4.86
N VAL A 26 -8.46 -6.84 4.25
CA VAL A 26 -7.02 -7.08 4.46
C VAL A 26 -6.61 -6.77 5.90
N LEU A 27 -7.02 -5.63 6.46
CA LEU A 27 -6.67 -5.26 7.83
C LEU A 27 -7.26 -6.26 8.84
N THR A 28 -8.46 -6.79 8.60
CA THR A 28 -9.10 -7.82 9.43
C THR A 28 -8.25 -9.08 9.52
N VAL A 29 -7.66 -9.51 8.40
CA VAL A 29 -6.79 -10.69 8.38
C VAL A 29 -5.47 -10.39 9.09
N LEU A 30 -4.86 -9.24 8.82
CA LEU A 30 -3.57 -8.87 9.39
C LEU A 30 -3.63 -8.48 10.88
N ALA A 31 -4.83 -8.29 11.44
CA ALA A 31 -5.03 -7.88 12.83
C ALA A 31 -4.65 -8.98 13.84
N ASP A 32 -4.39 -10.21 13.41
CA ASP A 32 -3.81 -11.25 14.26
C ASP A 32 -2.29 -11.09 14.47
N GLY A 33 -1.63 -10.20 13.71
CA GLY A 33 -0.19 -9.97 13.78
C GLY A 33 0.66 -11.05 13.11
N GLU A 34 0.06 -12.04 12.48
CA GLU A 34 0.75 -13.16 11.84
C GLU A 34 1.11 -12.89 10.38
N LEU A 35 1.89 -13.79 9.81
CA LEU A 35 2.30 -13.74 8.40
C LEU A 35 1.21 -14.30 7.48
N HIS A 36 0.76 -13.49 6.54
CA HIS A 36 -0.28 -13.87 5.57
C HIS A 36 0.21 -13.78 4.13
N SER A 37 0.03 -14.85 3.36
CA SER A 37 0.34 -14.85 1.94
C SER A 37 -0.60 -13.93 1.14
N SER A 38 -0.17 -13.45 -0.03
CA SER A 38 -1.05 -12.73 -0.98
C SER A 38 -2.36 -13.49 -1.22
N ARG A 39 -2.29 -14.81 -1.39
CA ARG A 39 -3.46 -15.66 -1.64
C ARG A 39 -4.46 -15.65 -0.48
N SER A 40 -3.96 -15.66 0.77
CA SER A 40 -4.82 -15.53 1.95
C SER A 40 -5.59 -14.21 1.94
N LEU A 41 -4.89 -13.11 1.62
CA LEU A 41 -5.49 -11.78 1.53
C LEU A 41 -6.49 -11.68 0.36
N GLU A 42 -6.20 -12.27 -0.80
CA GLU A 42 -7.13 -12.34 -1.94
C GLU A 42 -8.43 -13.05 -1.56
N ASN A 43 -8.33 -14.19 -0.86
CA ASN A 43 -9.49 -14.94 -0.41
C ASN A 43 -10.35 -14.12 0.55
N ALA A 44 -9.74 -13.39 1.48
CA ALA A 44 -10.46 -12.53 2.41
C ALA A 44 -11.17 -11.36 1.71
N ILE A 45 -10.52 -10.75 0.71
CA ILE A 45 -11.16 -9.73 -0.12
C ILE A 45 -12.35 -10.32 -0.87
N ALA A 46 -12.19 -11.48 -1.51
CA ALA A 46 -13.25 -12.15 -2.27
C ALA A 46 -14.46 -12.54 -1.39
N ALA A 47 -14.20 -12.94 -0.15
CA ALA A 47 -15.26 -13.28 0.80
C ALA A 47 -16.03 -12.04 1.30
N THR A 48 -15.37 -10.88 1.36
CA THR A 48 -15.94 -9.65 1.94
C THR A 48 -16.60 -8.76 0.89
N VAL A 49 -15.98 -8.63 -0.28
CA VAL A 49 -16.33 -7.64 -1.29
C VAL A 49 -16.89 -8.33 -2.53
N ARG A 50 -18.18 -8.11 -2.80
CA ARG A 50 -18.82 -8.53 -4.05
C ARG A 50 -18.61 -7.44 -5.10
N ASP A 51 -17.47 -7.48 -5.77
CA ASP A 51 -17.08 -6.52 -6.79
C ASP A 51 -16.59 -7.27 -8.04
N GLU A 52 -17.03 -6.83 -9.21
CA GLU A 52 -16.68 -7.42 -10.50
C GLU A 52 -15.25 -7.04 -10.93
N ARG A 53 -14.65 -6.02 -10.29
CA ARG A 53 -13.28 -5.58 -10.60
C ARG A 53 -12.23 -6.56 -10.07
N PRO A 54 -11.09 -6.71 -10.77
CA PRO A 54 -10.01 -7.62 -10.37
C PRO A 54 -9.62 -7.46 -8.89
N LEU A 55 -9.54 -8.58 -8.17
CA LEU A 55 -9.05 -8.63 -6.80
C LEU A 55 -7.58 -8.18 -6.81
N SER A 56 -7.27 -7.12 -6.07
CA SER A 56 -5.90 -6.60 -6.00
C SER A 56 -5.52 -6.31 -4.55
N VAL A 57 -4.77 -7.23 -3.96
CA VAL A 57 -4.14 -7.05 -2.63
C VAL A 57 -3.29 -5.79 -2.62
N ARG A 58 -2.55 -5.53 -3.70
CA ARG A 58 -1.72 -4.33 -3.84
C ARG A 58 -2.53 -3.05 -3.63
N SER A 59 -3.69 -2.93 -4.26
CA SER A 59 -4.54 -1.74 -4.10
C SER A 59 -5.04 -1.56 -2.66
N ALA A 60 -5.42 -2.66 -1.99
CA ALA A 60 -5.87 -2.64 -0.61
C ALA A 60 -4.73 -2.26 0.36
N LEU A 61 -3.55 -2.86 0.19
CA LEU A 61 -2.35 -2.52 0.97
C LEU A 61 -1.91 -1.07 0.74
N GLN A 62 -1.99 -0.58 -0.50
CA GLN A 62 -1.68 0.81 -0.82
C GLN A 62 -2.65 1.78 -0.15
N ALA A 63 -3.94 1.47 -0.12
CA ALA A 63 -4.94 2.26 0.61
C ALA A 63 -4.65 2.29 2.11
N LEU A 64 -4.26 1.16 2.72
CA LEU A 64 -3.86 1.12 4.12
C LEU A 64 -2.60 1.97 4.39
N SER A 65 -1.65 1.94 3.47
CA SER A 65 -0.34 2.58 3.59
C SER A 65 -0.30 4.08 3.29
N ASN A 66 -1.42 4.70 2.91
CA ASN A 66 -1.48 6.10 2.51
C ASN A 66 -2.21 6.97 3.54
N ASN A 67 -2.40 8.25 3.21
CA ASN A 67 -3.05 9.22 4.08
C ASN A 67 -4.52 8.90 4.38
N GLN A 68 -5.21 8.17 3.51
CA GLN A 68 -6.64 7.86 3.65
C GLN A 68 -6.93 7.03 4.92
N HIS A 69 -6.00 6.16 5.31
CA HIS A 69 -6.14 5.30 6.48
C HIS A 69 -5.02 5.52 7.50
N GLY A 70 -4.40 6.71 7.48
CA GLY A 70 -3.42 7.10 8.49
C GLY A 70 -2.12 6.30 8.44
N TYR A 71 -1.68 5.80 7.27
CA TYR A 71 -0.36 5.20 7.07
C TYR A 71 -0.08 3.93 7.90
N TRP A 72 -0.94 2.91 7.81
CA TRP A 72 -0.64 1.60 8.40
C TRP A 72 0.66 1.01 7.83
N LEU A 73 1.56 0.58 8.72
CA LEU A 73 2.81 -0.08 8.34
C LEU A 73 2.59 -1.58 8.20
N VAL A 74 2.67 -2.07 6.96
CA VAL A 74 2.60 -3.49 6.64
C VAL A 74 3.92 -3.93 6.02
N HIS A 75 4.57 -4.89 6.66
CA HIS A 75 5.82 -5.47 6.20
C HIS A 75 5.54 -6.51 5.13
N ASN A 76 6.22 -6.44 3.99
CA ASN A 76 6.31 -7.56 3.06
C ASN A 76 7.60 -8.36 3.35
N ARG A 77 7.45 -9.57 3.89
CA ARG A 77 8.54 -10.47 4.27
C ARG A 77 8.95 -11.44 3.15
N ALA A 78 8.33 -11.34 1.97
CA ALA A 78 8.72 -12.17 0.84
C ALA A 78 10.14 -11.87 0.36
N THR A 79 10.84 -12.91 -0.11
CA THR A 79 12.10 -12.76 -0.84
C THR A 79 11.82 -12.47 -2.32
N GLN A 80 12.83 -12.01 -3.08
CA GLN A 80 12.65 -11.56 -4.47
C GLN A 80 12.00 -12.59 -5.42
N SER A 81 12.11 -13.88 -5.09
CA SER A 81 11.60 -14.99 -5.91
C SER A 81 10.30 -15.60 -5.37
N GLN A 82 9.75 -15.08 -4.28
CA GLN A 82 8.59 -15.66 -3.59
C GLN A 82 7.35 -14.75 -3.71
N PRO A 83 6.14 -15.33 -3.71
CA PRO A 83 4.91 -14.56 -3.58
C PRO A 83 4.92 -13.68 -2.32
N GLY A 84 4.18 -12.57 -2.35
CA GLY A 84 4.07 -11.65 -1.23
C GLY A 84 3.61 -12.32 0.07
N VAL A 85 4.26 -11.97 1.18
CA VAL A 85 3.91 -12.42 2.53
C VAL A 85 3.88 -11.18 3.40
N TYR A 86 2.72 -10.87 3.96
CA TYR A 86 2.44 -9.60 4.60
C TYR A 86 2.18 -9.78 6.09
N GLN A 87 2.62 -8.82 6.89
CA GLN A 87 2.41 -8.79 8.33
C GLN A 87 2.21 -7.34 8.78
N LEU A 88 1.23 -7.10 9.64
CA LEU A 88 1.07 -5.79 10.28
C LEU A 88 2.22 -5.55 11.25
N ASP A 89 2.78 -4.34 11.31
CA ASP A 89 3.77 -4.03 12.33
C ASP A 89 3.16 -4.22 13.73
N HIS A 90 3.82 -5.03 14.56
CA HIS A 90 3.37 -5.38 15.90
C HIS A 90 3.05 -4.17 16.80
N ARG A 91 3.68 -3.01 16.55
CA ARG A 91 3.43 -1.77 17.30
C ARG A 91 2.00 -1.24 17.13
N HIS A 92 1.32 -1.60 16.05
CA HIS A 92 -0.11 -1.32 15.87
C HIS A 92 -1.01 -2.18 16.77
N LEU A 93 -0.48 -3.26 17.34
CA LEU A 93 -1.25 -4.26 18.10
C LEU A 93 -1.00 -4.16 19.61
N THR A 94 -0.13 -3.25 20.07
CA THR A 94 0.21 -3.12 21.51
C THR A 94 -0.91 -2.49 22.33
N GLY A 95 -1.89 -1.86 21.68
CA GLY A 95 -2.91 -1.05 22.36
C GLY A 95 -2.40 0.33 22.80
N ASN A 96 -1.14 0.66 22.55
CA ASN A 96 -0.52 1.91 22.95
C ASN A 96 -0.53 2.91 21.80
N ALA A 97 -1.23 4.04 22.00
CA ALA A 97 -1.33 5.10 21.00
C ALA A 97 0.02 5.71 20.59
N ILE A 98 1.03 5.70 21.48
CA ILE A 98 2.36 6.23 21.18
C ILE A 98 3.07 5.32 20.17
N ASP A 99 3.03 4.00 20.37
CA ASP A 99 3.67 3.03 19.49
C ASP A 99 3.03 3.04 18.10
N ASP A 100 1.69 3.10 18.04
CA ASP A 100 0.93 3.23 16.79
C ASP A 100 1.30 4.54 16.05
N THR A 101 1.33 5.67 16.76
CA THR A 101 1.68 6.98 16.18
C THR A 101 3.10 7.00 15.62
N GLN A 102 4.07 6.45 16.35
CA GLN A 102 5.45 6.34 15.89
C GLN A 102 5.54 5.54 14.60
N THR A 103 4.86 4.39 14.56
CA THR A 103 4.86 3.48 13.41
C THR A 103 4.21 4.12 12.18
N ARG A 104 3.11 4.84 12.36
CA ARG A 104 2.47 5.62 11.27
C ARG A 104 3.37 6.73 10.75
N THR A 105 4.10 7.40 11.64
CA THR A 105 5.05 8.46 11.27
C THR A 105 6.21 7.89 10.45
N GLU A 106 6.74 6.73 10.84
CA GLU A 106 7.76 6.00 10.08
C GLU A 106 7.26 5.64 8.69
N ARG A 107 6.06 5.05 8.59
CA ARG A 107 5.46 4.69 7.29
C ARG A 107 5.23 5.91 6.41
N HIS A 108 4.76 7.02 6.99
CA HIS A 108 4.58 8.27 6.24
C HIS A 108 5.91 8.78 5.68
N ARG A 109 6.98 8.77 6.49
CA ARG A 109 8.33 9.14 6.04
C ARG A 109 8.79 8.27 4.87
N GLU A 110 8.66 6.94 4.97
CA GLU A 110 9.02 6.01 3.89
C GLU A 110 8.26 6.26 2.59
N LEU A 111 6.96 6.60 2.70
CA LEU A 111 6.13 6.95 1.55
C LEU A 111 6.66 8.22 0.87
N LEU A 112 7.00 9.26 1.64
CA LEU A 112 7.56 10.50 1.12
C LEU A 112 8.93 10.27 0.44
N GLU A 113 9.81 9.49 1.05
CA GLU A 113 11.12 9.12 0.48
C GLU A 113 10.95 8.37 -0.85
N THR A 114 10.04 7.38 -0.88
CA THR A 114 9.74 6.62 -2.11
C THR A 114 9.16 7.53 -3.19
N SER A 115 8.25 8.42 -2.82
CA SER A 115 7.62 9.38 -3.73
C SER A 115 8.65 10.34 -4.34
N LEU A 116 9.61 10.83 -3.53
CA LEU A 116 10.69 11.68 -4.01
C LEU A 116 11.58 10.95 -5.03
N VAL A 117 11.98 9.72 -4.72
CA VAL A 117 12.80 8.89 -5.64
C VAL A 117 12.04 8.62 -6.94
N GLN A 118 10.73 8.33 -6.85
CA GLN A 118 9.90 8.14 -8.03
C GLN A 118 9.84 9.40 -8.90
N ALA A 119 9.56 10.57 -8.30
CA ALA A 119 9.52 11.83 -9.00
C ALA A 119 10.85 12.15 -9.71
N GLN A 120 11.99 11.95 -9.03
CA GLN A 120 13.32 12.13 -9.64
C GLN A 120 13.56 11.20 -10.84
N ARG A 121 13.12 9.94 -10.75
CA ARG A 121 13.21 8.98 -11.87
C ARG A 121 12.33 9.40 -13.04
N GLU A 122 11.12 9.88 -12.76
CA GLU A 122 10.18 10.35 -13.78
C GLU A 122 10.69 11.60 -14.50
N THR A 123 11.29 12.56 -13.78
CA THR A 123 11.97 13.72 -14.39
C THR A 123 13.06 13.28 -15.37
N ARG A 124 13.95 12.37 -14.96
CA ARG A 124 15.02 11.85 -15.84
C ARG A 124 14.46 11.12 -17.06
N ARG A 125 13.38 10.35 -16.89
CA ARG A 125 12.69 9.68 -18.00
C ARG A 125 12.11 10.69 -18.99
N ALA A 126 11.51 11.78 -18.51
CA ALA A 126 10.96 12.82 -19.36
C ALA A 126 12.04 13.50 -20.20
N GLU A 127 13.19 13.85 -19.60
CA GLU A 127 14.33 14.42 -20.32
C GLU A 127 14.88 13.46 -21.40
N HIS A 128 14.97 12.17 -21.08
CA HIS A 128 15.42 11.16 -22.04
C HIS A 128 14.42 10.98 -23.20
N ALA A 129 13.11 10.98 -22.91
CA ALA A 129 12.07 10.92 -23.92
C ALA A 129 12.12 12.13 -24.87
N LEU A 130 12.35 13.34 -24.33
CA LEU A 130 12.50 14.55 -25.13
C LEU A 130 13.69 14.47 -26.08
N ARG A 131 14.87 14.08 -25.58
CA ARG A 131 16.08 13.90 -26.42
C ARG A 131 15.87 12.88 -27.54
N ASN A 132 15.15 11.81 -27.27
CA ASN A 132 14.85 10.80 -28.30
C ASN A 132 13.88 11.32 -29.35
N LEU A 133 12.89 12.11 -28.94
CA LEU A 133 11.97 12.76 -29.87
C LEU A 133 12.69 13.75 -30.78
N GLU A 134 13.58 14.58 -30.23
CA GLU A 134 14.41 15.53 -30.99
C GLU A 134 15.31 14.81 -32.01
N LYS A 135 15.98 13.72 -31.60
CA LYS A 135 16.79 12.90 -32.53
C LYS A 135 15.96 12.32 -33.65
N PHE A 136 14.81 11.71 -33.31
CA PHE A 136 13.91 11.13 -34.31
C PHE A 136 13.44 12.19 -35.32
N GLN A 137 13.11 13.40 -34.86
CA GLN A 137 12.71 14.50 -35.74
C GLN A 137 13.86 14.99 -36.63
N ALA A 138 15.08 15.08 -36.10
CA ALA A 138 16.27 15.49 -36.87
C ALA A 138 16.66 14.44 -37.94
N GLU A 139 16.38 13.15 -37.69
CA GLU A 139 16.63 12.03 -38.60
C GLU A 139 15.53 11.83 -39.66
N GLN A 140 14.45 12.64 -39.64
CA GLN A 140 13.38 12.64 -40.64
C GLN A 140 13.48 13.88 -41.55
N PRO A 141 14.44 13.94 -42.50
CA PRO A 141 14.52 15.05 -43.44
C PRO A 141 13.38 14.94 -44.47
N GLY A 142 12.44 15.88 -44.44
CA GLY A 142 11.52 16.14 -45.56
C GLY A 142 10.04 15.78 -45.31
N ASN A 143 9.29 16.76 -44.81
CA ASN A 143 7.85 16.90 -45.06
C ASN A 143 7.49 18.41 -45.02
N ALA A 144 8.27 19.21 -45.75
CA ALA A 144 7.98 20.61 -46.06
C ALA A 144 8.03 20.77 -47.58
#